data_AF-A0A9R1QMH0-F1
#
_entry.id   AF-A0A9R1QMH0-F1
#
_cell.length_a   1.000
_cell.length_b   1.000
_cell.length_c   1.000
_cell.angle_alpha   90.00
_cell.angle_beta   90.00
_cell.angle_gamma   90.00
#
_symmetry.space_group_name_H-M   'P 1'
#
loop_
_entity.id
_entity.type
_entity.pdbx_description
1 polymer ?
#
loop_
_entity_poly.entity_id
_entity_poly.type
_entity_poly.pdbx_seq_one_letter_code
_entity_poly.pdbx_strand_id
1 'polypeptide(L)'
;MFFPLDDVARCYIASLESLNTLVSLLSHGDLAMQASAAIVLLELASSADRHTVGIISRTPGVCSALVGLTRNPVSPQTTKVALVMAYYLIFGSDRMAARFAELGEVLIVVEHLMDADKGTSGEALAVLDGVLCTDIGLESAHAHVLVVLVLVKKMFHVSNMATEFAVSAL
;
A
#
# COMPACT_ATOMS: atom_id res chain seq x y z
N MET A 1 -2.80 -21.20 0.90
CA MET A 1 -1.69 -21.27 1.86
C MET A 1 -0.41 -21.18 1.05
N PHE A 2 0.29 -20.06 1.11
CA PHE A 2 1.59 -19.89 0.46
C PHE A 2 2.65 -20.39 1.45
N PHE A 3 3.57 -21.23 0.99
CA PHE A 3 4.67 -21.69 1.83
C PHE A 3 5.77 -20.61 1.85
N PRO A 4 6.40 -20.36 3.01
CA PRO A 4 7.48 -19.39 3.08
C PRO A 4 8.61 -19.80 2.12
N LEU A 5 9.14 -18.82 1.39
CA LEU A 5 10.26 -19.04 0.47
C LEU A 5 11.52 -19.37 1.27
N ASP A 6 12.24 -20.43 0.86
CA ASP A 6 13.58 -20.69 1.38
C ASP A 6 14.57 -19.61 0.92
N ASP A 7 15.70 -19.50 1.63
CA ASP A 7 16.72 -18.47 1.41
C ASP A 7 17.29 -18.48 -0.01
N VAL A 8 17.42 -19.67 -0.61
CA VAL A 8 17.96 -19.83 -1.97
C VAL A 8 16.95 -19.32 -2.98
N ALA A 9 15.69 -19.73 -2.86
CA ALA A 9 14.59 -19.23 -3.69
C ALA A 9 14.47 -17.72 -3.59
N ARG A 10 14.55 -17.14 -2.38
CA ARG A 10 14.52 -15.68 -2.16
C ARG A 10 15.63 -14.98 -2.94
N CYS A 11 16.87 -15.48 -2.89
CA CYS A 11 17.98 -14.89 -3.61
C CYS A 11 17.77 -14.89 -5.14
N TYR A 12 17.27 -15.99 -5.71
CA TYR A 12 16.99 -16.07 -7.14
C TYR A 12 15.86 -15.13 -7.57
N ILE A 13 14.76 -15.08 -6.80
CA ILE A 13 13.60 -14.23 -7.13
C ILE A 13 13.90 -12.74 -6.89
N ALA A 14 14.81 -12.40 -5.97
CA ALA A 14 15.27 -11.02 -5.75
C ALA A 14 16.15 -10.49 -6.89
N SER A 15 16.45 -11.28 -7.93
CA SER A 15 17.12 -10.81 -9.15
C SER A 15 16.27 -9.78 -9.89
N LEU A 16 16.93 -8.83 -10.57
CA LEU A 16 16.24 -7.73 -11.28
C LEU A 16 15.30 -8.25 -12.37
N GLU A 17 15.68 -9.29 -13.11
CA GLU A 17 14.84 -9.91 -14.16
C GLU A 17 13.56 -10.51 -13.59
N SER A 18 13.67 -11.22 -12.46
CA SER A 18 12.53 -11.81 -11.77
C SER A 18 11.60 -10.73 -11.21
N LEU A 19 12.17 -9.69 -10.59
CA LEU A 19 11.39 -8.56 -10.07
C LEU A 19 10.67 -7.79 -11.18
N ASN A 20 11.31 -7.55 -12.33
CA ASN A 20 10.66 -6.92 -13.49
C ASN A 20 9.47 -7.78 -13.99
N THR A 21 9.65 -9.10 -14.00
CA THR A 21 8.57 -10.03 -14.38
C THR A 21 7.41 -9.95 -13.38
N LEU A 22 7.70 -9.95 -12.07
CA LEU A 22 6.69 -9.81 -11.02
C LEU A 22 5.94 -8.47 -11.14
N VAL A 23 6.63 -7.35 -11.38
CA VAL A 23 6.00 -6.04 -11.60
C VAL A 23 5.13 -6.04 -12.86
N SER A 24 5.57 -6.70 -13.93
CA SER A 24 4.76 -6.86 -15.14
C SER A 24 3.47 -7.65 -14.87
N LEU A 25 3.57 -8.74 -14.09
CA LEU A 25 2.41 -9.54 -13.68
C LEU A 25 1.47 -8.78 -12.76
N LEU A 26 1.99 -7.97 -11.82
CA LEU A 26 1.18 -7.08 -11.00
C LEU A 26 0.38 -6.08 -11.85
N SER A 27 1.00 -5.55 -12.91
CA SER A 27 0.41 -4.47 -13.70
C SER A 27 -0.56 -4.97 -14.79
N HIS A 28 -0.24 -6.12 -15.41
CA HIS A 28 -0.93 -6.59 -16.62
C HIS A 28 -1.42 -8.04 -16.53
N GLY A 29 -1.14 -8.74 -15.44
CA GLY A 29 -1.65 -10.08 -15.22
C GLY A 29 -3.16 -10.08 -15.00
N ASP A 30 -3.77 -11.26 -15.16
CA ASP A 30 -5.11 -11.51 -14.66
C ASP A 30 -5.14 -11.42 -13.12
N LEU A 31 -6.35 -11.43 -12.55
CA LEU A 31 -6.58 -11.29 -11.11
C LEU A 31 -5.79 -12.32 -10.27
N ALA A 32 -5.63 -13.54 -10.78
CA ALA A 32 -4.92 -14.62 -10.08
C ALA A 32 -3.39 -14.42 -10.13
N MET A 33 -2.87 -14.00 -11.28
CA MET A 33 -1.46 -13.66 -11.47
C MET A 33 -1.08 -12.43 -10.65
N GLN A 34 -1.92 -11.39 -10.62
CA GLN A 34 -1.72 -10.20 -9.81
C GLN A 34 -1.66 -10.54 -8.31
N ALA A 35 -2.62 -11.33 -7.82
CA ALA A 35 -2.63 -11.76 -6.42
C ALA A 35 -1.38 -12.58 -6.06
N SER A 36 -0.99 -13.50 -6.95
CA SER A 36 0.17 -14.37 -6.74
C SER A 36 1.49 -13.58 -6.76
N ALA A 37 1.66 -12.67 -7.72
CA ALA A 37 2.82 -11.79 -7.80
C ALA A 37 2.93 -10.87 -6.58
N ALA A 38 1.79 -10.36 -6.08
CA ALA A 38 1.76 -9.51 -4.88
C ALA A 38 2.22 -10.29 -3.63
N ILE A 39 1.75 -11.54 -3.48
CA ILE A 39 2.16 -12.41 -2.37
C ILE A 39 3.65 -12.72 -2.42
N VAL A 40 4.19 -13.06 -3.60
CA VAL A 40 5.62 -13.34 -3.76
C VAL A 40 6.46 -12.12 -3.42
N LEU A 41 6.09 -10.93 -3.90
CA LEU A 41 6.79 -9.69 -3.57
C LEU A 41 6.71 -9.36 -2.09
N LEU A 42 5.57 -9.62 -1.45
CA LEU A 42 5.40 -9.47 0.00
C LEU A 42 6.33 -10.38 0.79
N GLU A 43 6.42 -11.65 0.44
CA GLU A 43 7.35 -12.59 1.09
C GLU A 43 8.81 -12.12 0.96
N LEU A 44 9.19 -11.51 -0.17
CA LEU A 44 10.54 -10.96 -0.33
C LEU A 44 10.77 -9.74 0.57
N ALA A 45 9.81 -8.80 0.59
CA ALA A 45 9.93 -7.57 1.35
C ALA A 45 9.83 -7.78 2.87
N SER A 46 9.04 -8.77 3.31
CA SER A 46 8.85 -9.10 4.73
C SER A 46 10.05 -9.83 5.34
N SER A 47 10.97 -10.31 4.52
CA SER A 47 12.05 -11.22 4.93
C SER A 47 13.21 -10.59 5.74
N ALA A 48 13.00 -9.38 6.27
CA ALA A 48 13.92 -8.56 7.07
C ALA A 48 15.26 -8.18 6.40
N ASP A 49 15.49 -8.61 5.15
CA ASP A 49 16.66 -8.20 4.38
C ASP A 49 16.47 -6.82 3.74
N ARG A 50 17.13 -5.81 4.32
CA ARG A 50 17.11 -4.44 3.78
C ARG A 50 17.71 -4.35 2.38
N HIS A 51 18.62 -5.25 2.00
CA HIS A 51 19.18 -5.27 0.65
C HIS A 51 18.10 -5.63 -0.38
N THR A 52 17.32 -6.68 -0.12
CA THR A 52 16.18 -7.08 -0.96
C THR A 52 15.14 -5.96 -1.10
N VAL A 53 14.75 -5.31 0.01
CA VAL A 53 13.84 -4.13 -0.04
C VAL A 53 14.44 -2.99 -0.86
N GLY A 54 15.76 -2.78 -0.74
CA GLY A 54 16.51 -1.81 -1.55
C GLY A 54 16.50 -2.12 -3.05
N ILE A 55 16.56 -3.39 -3.43
CA ILE A 55 16.43 -3.80 -4.84
C ILE A 55 15.00 -3.58 -5.32
N ILE A 56 14.00 -4.08 -4.56
CA ILE A 56 12.58 -3.95 -4.93
C ILE A 56 12.21 -2.49 -5.12
N SER A 57 12.58 -1.59 -4.19
CA SER A 57 12.31 -0.15 -4.28
C SER A 57 12.97 0.55 -5.48
N ARG A 58 14.01 -0.05 -6.07
CA ARG A 58 14.68 0.45 -7.28
C ARG A 58 14.11 -0.17 -8.56
N THR A 59 13.33 -1.24 -8.47
CA THR A 59 12.69 -1.88 -9.61
C THR A 59 11.69 -0.92 -10.25
N PRO A 60 11.85 -0.58 -11.54
CA PRO A 60 10.94 0.32 -12.24
C PRO A 60 9.50 -0.20 -12.20
N GLY A 61 8.55 0.70 -11.97
CA GLY A 61 7.12 0.38 -12.03
C GLY A 61 6.54 -0.30 -10.77
N VAL A 62 7.36 -0.66 -9.76
CA VAL A 62 6.84 -1.31 -8.55
C VAL A 62 5.84 -0.42 -7.79
N CYS A 63 6.13 0.88 -7.63
CA CYS A 63 5.23 1.83 -6.98
C CYS A 63 3.91 1.91 -7.74
N SER A 64 3.96 2.17 -9.04
CA SER A 64 2.76 2.33 -9.87
C SER A 64 1.91 1.07 -9.91
N ALA A 65 2.53 -0.11 -9.91
CA ALA A 65 1.82 -1.38 -9.87
C ALA A 65 1.09 -1.57 -8.53
N LEU A 66 1.74 -1.24 -7.41
CA LEU A 66 1.14 -1.33 -6.08
C LEU A 66 0.02 -0.31 -5.88
N VAL A 67 0.23 0.95 -6.27
CA VAL A 67 -0.82 2.00 -6.27
C VAL A 67 -1.99 1.59 -7.17
N GLY A 68 -1.70 0.94 -8.30
CA GLY A 68 -2.73 0.40 -9.19
C GLY A 68 -3.60 -0.67 -8.51
N LEU A 69 -2.98 -1.56 -7.72
CA LEU A 69 -3.68 -2.59 -6.95
C LEU A 69 -4.45 -2.04 -5.75
N THR A 70 -3.97 -0.99 -5.10
CA THR A 70 -4.74 -0.32 -4.05
C THR A 70 -5.92 0.39 -4.68
N ARG A 71 -5.73 1.21 -5.72
CA ARG A 71 -6.82 1.92 -6.40
C ARG A 71 -7.89 1.00 -7.00
N ASN A 72 -7.50 -0.12 -7.61
CA ASN A 72 -8.42 -1.06 -8.24
C ASN A 72 -8.28 -2.44 -7.55
N PRO A 73 -8.93 -2.61 -6.39
CA PRO A 73 -8.73 -3.80 -5.57
C PRO A 73 -9.29 -5.06 -6.25
N VAL A 74 -8.43 -6.04 -6.47
CA VAL A 74 -8.80 -7.36 -7.02
C VAL A 74 -9.58 -8.19 -6.01
N SER A 75 -9.12 -8.19 -4.77
CA SER A 75 -9.74 -8.87 -3.64
C SER A 75 -9.30 -8.20 -2.34
N PRO A 76 -10.07 -8.30 -1.23
CA PRO A 76 -9.66 -7.75 0.06
C PRO A 76 -8.27 -8.24 0.51
N GLN A 77 -7.94 -9.50 0.19
CA GLN A 77 -6.63 -10.08 0.51
C GLN A 77 -5.51 -9.45 -0.32
N THR A 78 -5.72 -9.24 -1.62
CA THR A 78 -4.74 -8.60 -2.50
C THR A 78 -4.50 -7.15 -2.08
N THR A 79 -5.55 -6.41 -1.72
CA THR A 79 -5.45 -5.05 -1.19
C THR A 79 -4.63 -5.01 0.10
N LYS A 80 -4.91 -5.94 1.03
CA LYS A 80 -4.12 -6.06 2.27
C LYS A 80 -2.65 -6.30 1.95
N VAL A 81 -2.35 -7.24 1.04
CA VAL A 81 -0.97 -7.53 0.60
C VAL A 81 -0.31 -6.29 -0.01
N ALA A 82 -1.01 -5.54 -0.86
CA ALA A 82 -0.51 -4.31 -1.46
C ALA A 82 -0.21 -3.22 -0.42
N LEU A 83 -1.08 -3.04 0.58
CA LEU A 83 -0.88 -2.08 1.68
C LEU A 83 0.33 -2.47 2.55
N VAL A 84 0.47 -3.75 2.91
CA VAL A 84 1.63 -4.22 3.69
C VAL A 84 2.92 -4.06 2.89
N MET A 85 2.88 -4.29 1.57
CA MET A 85 4.01 -4.03 0.68
C MET A 85 4.38 -2.55 0.62
N ALA A 86 3.39 -1.67 0.47
CA ALA A 86 3.60 -0.23 0.49
C ALA A 86 4.26 0.19 1.81
N TYR A 87 3.79 -0.33 2.95
CA TYR A 87 4.42 -0.11 4.25
C TYR A 87 5.91 -0.46 4.25
N TYR A 88 6.29 -1.69 3.85
CA TYR A 88 7.71 -2.08 3.84
C TYR A 88 8.57 -1.19 2.93
N LEU A 89 8.03 -0.74 1.80
CA LEU A 89 8.76 0.10 0.85
C LEU A 89 8.89 1.55 1.34
N ILE A 90 7.82 2.13 1.88
CA ILE A 90 7.78 3.50 2.40
C ILE A 90 8.75 3.64 3.58
N PHE A 91 8.67 2.74 4.57
CA PHE A 91 9.55 2.79 5.73
C PHE A 91 10.96 2.26 5.45
N GLY A 92 11.16 1.56 4.33
CA GLY A 92 12.47 1.12 3.86
C GLY A 92 13.23 2.17 3.03
N SER A 93 12.55 3.23 2.56
CA SER A 93 13.14 4.21 1.64
C SER A 93 12.30 5.49 1.55
N ASP A 94 12.84 6.63 1.99
CA ASP A 94 12.18 7.95 1.89
C ASP A 94 11.78 8.31 0.46
N ARG A 95 12.57 7.86 -0.53
CA ARG A 95 12.25 8.01 -1.96
C ARG A 95 10.92 7.34 -2.30
N MET A 96 10.64 6.18 -1.70
CA MET A 96 9.39 5.46 -1.95
C MET A 96 8.22 6.20 -1.33
N ALA A 97 8.35 6.72 -0.10
CA ALA A 97 7.32 7.54 0.53
C ALA A 97 6.88 8.69 -0.40
N ALA A 98 7.84 9.43 -0.96
CA ALA A 98 7.56 10.53 -1.89
C ALA A 98 6.91 10.02 -3.19
N ARG A 99 7.38 8.89 -3.75
CA ARG A 99 6.78 8.31 -4.95
C ARG A 99 5.33 7.84 -4.75
N PHE A 100 5.00 7.27 -3.60
CA PHE A 100 3.61 6.92 -3.27
C PHE A 100 2.75 8.18 -3.14
N ALA A 101 3.27 9.23 -2.49
CA ALA A 101 2.59 10.52 -2.41
C ALA A 101 2.26 11.10 -3.79
N GLU A 102 3.25 11.16 -4.69
CA GLU A 102 3.12 11.65 -6.06
C GLU A 102 2.07 10.88 -6.88
N LEU A 103 1.92 9.58 -6.62
CA LEU A 103 0.95 8.72 -7.30
C LEU A 103 -0.47 8.81 -6.70
N GLY A 104 -0.67 9.65 -5.68
CA GLY A 104 -1.98 9.91 -5.07
C GLY A 104 -2.38 8.89 -4.00
N GLU A 105 -1.42 8.17 -3.41
CA GLU A 105 -1.69 7.14 -2.42
C GLU A 105 -2.46 7.67 -1.20
N VAL A 106 -2.27 8.94 -0.82
CA VAL A 106 -2.99 9.60 0.29
C VAL A 106 -4.50 9.45 0.16
N LEU A 107 -5.06 9.86 -0.98
CA LEU A 107 -6.51 9.80 -1.20
C LEU A 107 -7.00 8.36 -1.34
N ILE A 108 -6.24 7.53 -2.07
CA ILE A 108 -6.59 6.11 -2.26
C ILE A 108 -6.72 5.43 -0.90
N VAL A 109 -5.75 5.60 -0.01
CA VAL A 109 -5.77 4.98 1.32
C VAL A 109 -6.90 5.55 2.19
N VAL A 110 -7.20 6.84 2.08
CA VAL A 110 -8.33 7.47 2.80
C VAL A 110 -9.67 6.89 2.34
N GLU A 111 -9.86 6.67 1.04
CA GLU A 111 -11.04 5.97 0.51
C GLU A 111 -11.15 4.55 1.09
N HIS A 112 -10.05 3.80 1.12
CA HIS A 112 -10.04 2.46 1.75
C HIS A 112 -10.42 2.51 3.22
N LEU A 113 -9.97 3.53 3.96
CA LEU A 113 -10.30 3.69 5.36
C LEU A 113 -11.79 3.94 5.60
N MET A 114 -12.52 4.54 4.65
CA MET A 114 -13.96 4.78 4.82
C MET A 114 -14.74 3.48 5.01
N ASP A 115 -14.37 2.44 4.25
CA ASP A 115 -15.04 1.13 4.22
C ASP A 115 -14.30 0.03 4.97
N ALA A 116 -13.09 0.31 5.48
CA ALA A 116 -12.27 -0.70 6.16
C ALA A 116 -12.83 -1.13 7.52
N ASP A 117 -12.99 -2.45 7.67
CA ASP A 117 -13.13 -3.14 8.96
C ASP A 117 -11.87 -2.97 9.84
N LYS A 118 -11.98 -3.30 11.13
CA LYS A 118 -10.86 -3.19 12.09
C LYS A 118 -9.57 -3.88 11.61
N GLY A 119 -9.69 -4.99 10.88
CA GLY A 119 -8.56 -5.85 10.49
C GLY A 119 -7.70 -5.41 9.29
N THR A 120 -8.12 -4.39 8.54
CA THR A 120 -7.35 -3.79 7.42
C THR A 120 -7.06 -2.30 7.62
N SER A 121 -7.73 -1.68 8.61
CA SER A 121 -7.53 -0.28 8.96
C SER A 121 -6.13 0.03 9.48
N GLY A 122 -5.48 -0.93 10.15
CA GLY A 122 -4.14 -0.74 10.72
C GLY A 122 -3.07 -0.58 9.63
N GLU A 123 -3.07 -1.47 8.65
CA GLU A 123 -2.13 -1.41 7.52
C GLU A 123 -2.35 -0.16 6.66
N ALA A 124 -3.61 0.20 6.41
CA ALA A 124 -3.95 1.43 5.70
C ALA A 124 -3.46 2.69 6.46
N LEU A 125 -3.70 2.78 7.77
CA LEU A 125 -3.21 3.90 8.59
C LEU A 125 -1.68 3.97 8.61
N ALA A 126 -0.99 2.83 8.66
CA ALA A 126 0.47 2.80 8.63
C ALA A 126 1.04 3.32 7.30
N VAL A 127 0.42 2.96 6.16
CA VAL A 127 0.79 3.52 4.86
C VAL A 127 0.52 5.02 4.82
N LEU A 128 -0.65 5.47 5.28
CA LEU A 128 -1.01 6.89 5.31
C LEU A 128 0.02 7.70 6.13
N ASP A 129 0.33 7.26 7.35
CA ASP A 129 1.33 7.90 8.22
C ASP A 129 2.69 8.09 7.51
N GLY A 130 3.19 7.04 6.86
CA GLY A 130 4.46 7.09 6.15
C GLY A 130 4.44 8.04 4.94
N VAL A 131 3.33 8.12 4.20
CA VAL A 131 3.20 9.05 3.06
C VAL A 131 3.07 10.51 3.55
N LEU A 132 2.35 10.74 4.67
CA LEU A 132 2.19 12.06 5.28
C LEU A 132 3.49 12.61 5.90
N CYS A 133 4.50 11.77 6.13
CA CYS A 133 5.84 12.22 6.51
C CYS A 133 6.60 12.93 5.38
N THR A 134 6.03 13.01 4.17
CA THR A 134 6.60 13.75 3.03
C THR A 134 5.85 15.06 2.80
N ASP A 135 6.56 16.09 2.32
CA ASP A 135 5.93 17.39 2.01
C ASP A 135 4.78 17.24 1.02
N ILE A 136 4.96 16.42 -0.02
CA ILE A 136 3.95 16.15 -1.06
C ILE A 136 2.72 15.47 -0.45
N GLY A 137 2.92 14.47 0.42
CA GLY A 137 1.83 13.77 1.07
C GLY A 137 1.06 14.68 2.03
N LEU A 138 1.78 15.50 2.78
CA LEU A 138 1.21 16.46 3.72
C LEU A 138 0.39 17.53 3.00
N GLU A 139 0.93 18.13 1.94
CA GLU A 139 0.22 19.08 1.08
C GLU A 139 -1.05 18.46 0.47
N SER A 140 -0.95 17.23 -0.03
CA SER A 140 -2.10 16.49 -0.56
C SER A 140 -3.19 16.31 0.50
N ALA A 141 -2.83 15.92 1.73
CA ALA A 141 -3.81 15.77 2.80
C ALA A 141 -4.48 17.09 3.19
N HIS A 142 -3.73 18.19 3.26
CA HIS A 142 -4.29 19.51 3.58
C HIS A 142 -5.21 20.05 2.49
N ALA A 143 -5.02 19.65 1.24
CA ALA A 143 -5.91 20.03 0.14
C ALA A 143 -7.31 19.36 0.23
N HIS A 144 -7.49 18.34 1.09
CA HIS A 144 -8.70 17.50 1.09
C HIS A 144 -9.29 17.31 2.49
N VAL A 145 -10.42 17.99 2.76
CA VAL A 145 -11.18 17.91 4.03
C VAL A 145 -11.53 16.47 4.43
N LEU A 146 -11.78 15.60 3.45
CA LEU A 146 -12.08 14.18 3.66
C LEU A 146 -11.00 13.45 4.48
N VAL A 147 -9.73 13.81 4.31
CA VAL A 147 -8.63 13.16 5.03
C VAL A 147 -8.76 13.39 6.54
N VAL A 148 -8.97 14.65 6.93
CA VAL A 148 -9.16 15.04 8.34
C VAL A 148 -10.40 14.37 8.92
N LEU A 149 -11.52 14.38 8.19
CA LEU A 149 -12.77 13.78 8.66
C LEU A 149 -12.65 12.27 8.87
N VAL A 150 -12.01 11.54 7.95
CA VAL A 150 -11.79 10.10 8.04
C VAL A 150 -10.86 9.75 9.20
N LEU A 151 -9.79 10.52 9.42
CA LEU A 151 -8.89 10.35 10.55
C LEU A 151 -9.61 10.56 11.89
N VAL A 152 -10.37 11.65 12.03
CA VAL A 152 -11.18 11.92 13.23
C VAL A 152 -12.17 10.78 13.48
N LYS A 153 -12.90 10.34 12.44
CA LYS A 153 -13.82 9.19 12.55
C LYS A 153 -13.11 7.94 13.08
N LYS A 154 -11.92 7.61 12.55
CA LYS A 154 -11.13 6.45 12.98
C LYS A 154 -10.60 6.59 14.41
N MET A 155 -10.12 7.78 14.80
CA MET A 155 -9.61 8.04 16.15
C MET A 155 -10.68 7.95 17.23
N PHE A 156 -11.88 8.50 16.97
CA PHE A 156 -12.96 8.58 17.96
C PHE A 156 -13.97 7.43 17.85
N HIS A 157 -13.73 6.45 16.98
CA HIS A 157 -14.68 5.37 16.68
C HIS A 157 -16.10 5.88 16.38
N VAL A 158 -16.20 6.98 15.63
CA VAL A 158 -17.48 7.62 15.29
C VAL A 158 -18.28 6.71 14.36
N SER A 159 -19.57 6.51 14.66
CA SER A 159 -20.44 5.68 13.84
C SER A 159 -20.70 6.30 12.46
N ASN A 160 -21.05 5.47 11.47
CA ASN A 160 -21.41 5.96 10.13
C ASN A 160 -22.56 6.98 10.21
N MET A 161 -23.59 6.69 11.02
CA MET A 161 -24.73 7.58 11.22
C MET A 161 -24.33 8.93 11.82
N ALA A 162 -23.45 8.95 12.82
CA ALA A 162 -22.94 10.21 13.37
C ALA A 162 -22.08 11.00 12.35
N THR A 163 -21.38 10.30 11.46
CA THR A 163 -20.65 10.92 10.35
C THR A 163 -21.61 11.60 9.37
N GLU A 164 -22.72 10.95 9.01
CA GLU A 164 -23.76 11.53 8.13
C GLU A 164 -24.41 12.78 8.74
N PHE A 165 -24.66 12.77 10.05
CA PHE A 165 -25.15 13.95 10.76
C PHE A 165 -24.14 15.11 10.74
N ALA A 166 -22.85 14.82 10.96
CA ALA A 166 -21.80 15.84 10.91
C ALA A 166 -21.66 16.45 9.50
N VAL A 167 -21.70 15.62 8.46
CA VAL A 167 -21.68 16.09 7.06
C VAL A 167 -22.91 16.95 6.75
N SER A 168 -24.09 16.60 7.26
CA SER A 168 -25.31 17.40 7.05
C SER A 168 -25.30 18.77 7.75
N ALA A 169 -24.46 18.93 8.79
CA ALA A 169 -24.36 20.15 9.57
C ALA A 169 -23.28 21.12 9.04
N LEU A 170 -22.37 20.65 8.18
CA LEU A 170 -21.34 21.44 7.50
C LEU A 170 -21.88 22.04 6.20
#